data_AF-D1YKV5-F1
#
_entry.id   AF-D1YKV5-F1
#
_cell.length_a   1.000
_cell.length_b   1.000
_cell.length_c   1.000
_cell.angle_alpha   90.00
_cell.angle_beta   90.00
_cell.angle_gamma   90.00
#
_symmetry.space_group_name_H-M   'P 1'
#
loop_
_entity.id
_entity.type
_entity.pdbx_description
1 polymer ?
#
loop_
_entity_poly.entity_id
_entity_poly.type
_entity_poly.pdbx_seq_one_letter_code
_entity_poly.pdbx_strand_id
1 'polypeptide(L)'
;MKRSKIGVAIMAFFITFFAVGCSNSSSNSSSNNSSDKYITYMSQGKDAASSQKYEAAEEKFEDAHDVKATSESKAYADQAGAMKDAQEEIREYEFKDALGELDKAANKTNGYSVMTKQATKLYKTINKVQDHITHDINPLYKQAKLSYRDGNYQATVESCDQILDLSYINGKYYKKVKKNVKHLRKVANAKLNGEDVNDDIDTENLDANDDDEATTSHKSTSSKSNSSNNSNTNTSSNSSQNNSNTANTQNNSAASKQSSHTTTSNSNANNSSNTNSSSNSNSGMMIDGQTVTGRVIAQTRNQLSSLGVDTSSWSDQKVVNFMRSAANNGHTTIDSYTKQDVENFQ
;
A
#
# COMPACT_ATOMS: atom_id res chain seq x y z
N MET A 1 -5.05 -24.43 -29.03
CA MET A 1 -4.34 -23.80 -27.90
C MET A 1 -3.81 -22.45 -28.35
N LYS A 2 -4.46 -21.35 -27.96
CA LYS A 2 -3.96 -19.99 -28.19
C LYS A 2 -3.82 -19.34 -26.82
N ARG A 3 -2.58 -19.09 -26.39
CA ARG A 3 -2.30 -18.36 -25.15
C ARG A 3 -2.52 -16.88 -25.44
N SER A 4 -3.60 -16.32 -24.90
CA SER A 4 -3.87 -14.90 -25.00
C SER A 4 -2.92 -14.16 -24.06
N LYS A 5 -2.12 -13.26 -24.61
CA LYS A 5 -1.25 -12.35 -23.86
C LYS A 5 -2.12 -11.23 -23.30
N ILE A 6 -2.43 -11.27 -22.01
CA ILE A 6 -3.00 -10.12 -21.31
C ILE A 6 -1.81 -9.28 -20.87
N GLY A 7 -1.44 -8.33 -21.73
CA GLY A 7 -0.54 -7.25 -21.36
C GLY A 7 -1.29 -6.29 -20.47
N VAL A 8 -0.90 -6.20 -19.19
CA VAL A 8 -1.30 -5.10 -18.33
C VAL A 8 -0.56 -3.86 -18.82
N ALA A 9 -1.29 -3.00 -19.53
CA ALA A 9 -0.80 -1.71 -19.97
C ALA A 9 -0.61 -0.81 -18.74
N ILE A 10 0.64 -0.56 -18.36
CA ILE A 10 1.01 0.51 -17.45
C ILE A 10 0.64 1.81 -18.16
N MET A 11 -0.47 2.41 -17.74
CA MET A 11 -0.94 3.70 -18.24
C MET A 11 -0.01 4.79 -17.67
N ALA A 12 1.09 5.05 -18.37
CA ALA A 12 1.95 6.19 -18.08
C ALA A 12 1.15 7.48 -18.26
N PHE A 13 1.00 8.27 -17.19
CA PHE A 13 0.45 9.62 -17.26
C PHE A 13 1.52 10.64 -16.91
N PHE A 14 1.83 11.43 -17.93
CA PHE A 14 2.76 12.54 -17.96
C PHE A 14 2.54 13.54 -16.82
N ILE A 15 3.55 13.71 -15.97
CA ILE A 15 3.65 14.90 -15.12
C ILE A 15 4.45 15.93 -15.91
N THR A 16 3.74 16.87 -16.51
CA THR A 16 4.32 18.06 -17.12
C THR A 16 5.06 18.85 -16.04
N PHE A 17 6.38 18.96 -16.17
CA PHE A 17 7.17 19.94 -15.45
C PHE A 17 6.62 21.34 -15.80
N PHE A 18 5.87 21.95 -14.88
CA PHE A 18 5.66 23.38 -14.93
C PHE A 18 6.99 24.03 -14.53
N ALA A 19 7.70 24.55 -15.53
CA ALA A 19 8.69 25.60 -15.33
C ALA A 19 7.97 26.80 -14.68
N VAL A 20 8.08 26.93 -13.37
CA VAL A 20 7.70 28.18 -12.68
C VAL A 20 8.86 29.14 -12.92
N GLY A 21 8.58 30.15 -13.75
CA GLY A 21 9.54 31.11 -14.25
C GLY A 21 10.23 31.91 -13.14
N CYS A 22 11.52 32.13 -13.37
CA CYS A 22 12.36 33.03 -12.60
C CYS A 22 11.81 34.46 -12.64
N SER A 23 11.60 35.08 -11.48
CA SER A 23 11.58 36.55 -11.36
C SER A 23 12.97 37.03 -10.94
N ASN A 24 13.53 37.86 -11.82
CA ASN A 24 14.85 38.45 -11.79
C ASN A 24 15.01 39.43 -10.60
N SER A 25 16.00 39.21 -9.75
CA SER A 25 16.56 40.23 -8.85
C SER A 25 18.08 40.11 -8.88
N SER A 26 18.71 41.03 -9.60
CA SER A 26 20.15 41.24 -9.54
C SER A 26 20.53 41.84 -8.19
N SER A 27 21.30 41.09 -7.41
CA SER A 27 22.16 41.66 -6.37
C SER A 27 23.43 40.81 -6.27
N ASN A 28 24.53 41.40 -6.72
CA ASN A 28 25.87 40.88 -6.56
C ASN A 28 26.22 40.92 -5.07
N SER A 29 26.37 39.77 -4.42
CA SER A 29 26.91 39.68 -3.07
C SER A 29 27.57 38.32 -2.90
N SER A 30 28.90 38.37 -2.79
CA SER A 30 29.74 37.25 -2.43
C SER A 30 29.44 36.87 -0.98
N SER A 31 28.54 35.90 -0.78
CA SER A 31 28.09 35.38 0.51
C SER A 31 27.99 33.86 0.43
N ASN A 32 28.17 33.18 1.56
CA ASN A 32 28.29 31.72 1.67
C ASN A 32 27.23 30.93 0.87
N ASN A 33 27.68 30.36 -0.25
CA ASN A 33 26.93 29.65 -1.29
C ASN A 33 25.98 28.52 -0.77
N SER A 34 26.17 28.05 0.48
CA SER A 34 25.33 27.02 1.09
C SER A 34 24.02 27.56 1.69
N SER A 35 24.02 28.77 2.26
CA SER A 35 22.83 29.30 2.93
C SER A 35 21.73 29.68 1.93
N ASP A 36 22.12 30.23 0.78
CA ASP A 36 21.17 30.63 -0.27
C ASP A 36 20.50 29.41 -0.94
N LYS A 37 21.26 28.32 -1.11
CA LYS A 37 20.73 27.04 -1.62
C LYS A 37 19.72 26.43 -0.64
N TYR A 38 20.03 26.41 0.65
CA TYR A 38 19.09 25.92 1.68
C TYR A 38 17.76 26.67 1.62
N ILE A 39 17.80 28.01 1.59
CA ILE A 39 16.59 28.85 1.54
C ILE A 39 15.80 28.57 0.25
N THR A 40 16.50 28.44 -0.89
CA THR A 40 15.89 28.15 -2.18
C THR A 40 15.15 26.81 -2.16
N TYR A 41 15.82 25.73 -1.73
CA TYR A 41 15.22 24.40 -1.67
C TYR A 41 14.07 24.31 -0.67
N MET A 42 14.19 24.95 0.50
CA MET A 42 13.08 25.05 1.45
C MET A 42 11.86 25.79 0.85
N SER A 43 12.08 26.85 0.06
CA SER A 43 10.98 27.54 -0.62
C SER A 43 10.33 26.66 -1.68
N GLN A 44 11.13 26.01 -2.52
CA GLN A 44 10.63 25.11 -3.56
C GLN A 44 9.84 23.93 -2.98
N GLY A 45 10.31 23.34 -1.89
CA GLY A 45 9.58 22.29 -1.17
C GLY A 45 8.24 22.79 -0.61
N LYS A 46 8.21 24.01 -0.05
CA LYS A 46 6.97 24.64 0.46
C LYS A 46 5.97 24.90 -0.67
N ASP A 47 6.43 25.34 -1.84
CA ASP A 47 5.59 25.59 -3.01
C ASP A 47 5.02 24.28 -3.58
N ALA A 48 5.85 23.24 -3.67
CA ALA A 48 5.44 21.89 -4.08
C ALA A 48 4.41 21.29 -3.10
N ALA A 49 4.66 21.36 -1.78
CA ALA A 49 3.74 20.89 -0.75
C ALA A 49 2.41 21.64 -0.77
N SER A 50 2.45 22.97 -0.94
CA SER A 50 1.23 23.78 -1.05
C SER A 50 0.40 23.40 -2.29
N SER A 51 1.08 22.97 -3.36
CA SER A 51 0.47 22.42 -4.58
C SER A 51 0.13 20.93 -4.49
N GLN A 52 0.27 20.31 -3.31
CA GLN A 52 0.03 18.88 -3.05
C GLN A 52 0.88 17.92 -3.88
N LYS A 53 2.05 18.37 -4.35
CA LYS A 53 3.05 17.57 -5.07
C LYS A 53 4.08 17.04 -4.08
N TYR A 54 3.69 16.09 -3.25
CA TYR A 54 4.47 15.73 -2.06
C TYR A 54 5.78 15.00 -2.36
N GLU A 55 5.86 14.23 -3.45
CA GLU A 55 7.13 13.62 -3.91
C GLU A 55 8.17 14.71 -4.25
N ALA A 56 7.77 15.73 -5.03
CA ALA A 56 8.64 16.86 -5.34
C ALA A 56 8.95 17.72 -4.11
N ALA A 57 8.04 17.77 -3.14
CA ALA A 57 8.27 18.50 -1.89
C ALA A 57 9.31 17.79 -1.01
N GLU A 58 9.17 16.47 -0.85
CA GLU A 58 10.10 15.60 -0.14
C GLU A 58 11.52 15.75 -0.70
N GLU A 59 11.69 15.56 -2.01
CA GLU A 59 12.99 15.73 -2.69
C GLU A 59 13.63 17.09 -2.36
N LYS A 60 12.87 18.18 -2.43
CA LYS A 60 13.41 19.52 -2.17
C LYS A 60 13.71 19.76 -0.70
N PHE A 61 12.97 19.15 0.22
CA PHE A 61 13.30 19.24 1.64
C PHE A 61 14.50 18.37 2.02
N GLU A 62 14.70 17.23 1.35
CA GLU A 62 15.92 16.42 1.45
C GLU A 62 17.13 17.19 0.90
N ASP A 63 17.02 17.77 -0.30
CA ASP A 63 18.05 18.65 -0.88
C ASP A 63 18.43 19.78 0.10
N ALA A 64 17.43 20.39 0.75
CA ALA A 64 17.68 21.41 1.77
C ALA A 64 18.40 20.82 2.99
N HIS A 65 18.02 19.64 3.46
CA HIS A 65 18.66 18.96 4.58
C HIS A 65 20.12 18.58 4.29
N ASP A 66 20.42 18.15 3.07
CA ASP A 66 21.79 17.82 2.64
C ASP A 66 22.69 19.06 2.59
N VAL A 67 22.14 20.20 2.16
CA VAL A 67 22.85 21.49 2.18
C VAL A 67 23.06 21.98 3.61
N LYS A 68 22.05 21.80 4.48
CA LYS A 68 22.10 22.17 5.90
C LYS A 68 21.19 21.25 6.72
N ALA A 69 21.83 20.40 7.52
CA ALA A 69 21.14 19.41 8.35
C ALA A 69 20.39 20.07 9.53
N THR A 70 19.18 20.55 9.27
CA THR A 70 18.28 21.11 10.28
C THR A 70 17.16 20.13 10.63
N SER A 71 16.63 20.24 11.85
CA SER A 71 15.45 19.49 12.26
C SER A 71 14.21 19.88 11.45
N GLU A 72 14.08 21.14 11.03
CA GLU A 72 12.97 21.63 10.22
C GLU A 72 12.96 20.99 8.83
N SER A 73 14.07 21.07 8.09
CA SER A 73 14.17 20.48 6.75
C SER A 73 13.91 18.97 6.77
N LYS A 74 14.46 18.26 7.78
CA LYS A 74 14.18 16.83 7.94
C LYS A 74 12.71 16.55 8.27
N ALA A 75 12.12 17.31 9.19
CA ALA A 75 10.72 17.13 9.56
C ALA A 75 9.80 17.37 8.37
N TYR A 76 10.11 18.34 7.51
CA TYR A 76 9.33 18.64 6.32
C TYR A 76 9.48 17.56 5.24
N ALA A 77 10.70 17.05 5.03
CA ALA A 77 10.93 15.90 4.15
C ALA A 77 10.12 14.68 4.59
N ASP A 78 10.27 14.27 5.85
CA ASP A 78 9.53 13.12 6.40
C ASP A 78 8.00 13.32 6.32
N GLN A 79 7.51 14.54 6.56
CA GLN A 79 6.09 14.85 6.48
C GLN A 79 5.56 14.78 5.04
N ALA A 80 6.35 15.25 4.07
CA ALA A 80 6.02 15.15 2.66
C ALA A 80 6.04 13.69 2.19
N GLY A 81 7.02 12.88 2.64
CA GLY A 81 7.08 11.45 2.39
C GLY A 81 5.80 10.72 2.86
N ALA A 82 5.39 10.94 4.11
CA ALA A 82 4.13 10.36 4.62
C ALA A 82 2.89 10.81 3.81
N MET A 83 2.84 12.08 3.37
CA MET A 83 1.73 12.55 2.52
C MET A 83 1.74 11.95 1.11
N LYS A 84 2.93 11.67 0.54
CA LYS A 84 3.11 10.97 -0.73
C LYS A 84 2.63 9.52 -0.60
N ASP A 85 3.05 8.82 0.44
CA ASP A 85 2.70 7.42 0.69
C ASP A 85 1.18 7.28 0.90
N ALA A 86 0.58 8.15 1.72
CA ALA A 86 -0.87 8.22 1.87
C ALA A 86 -1.61 8.43 0.54
N GLN A 87 -1.11 9.32 -0.33
CA GLN A 87 -1.73 9.53 -1.64
C GLN A 87 -1.67 8.29 -2.53
N GLU A 88 -0.64 7.46 -2.39
CA GLU A 88 -0.47 6.21 -3.12
C GLU A 88 -1.40 5.13 -2.60
N GLU A 89 -1.43 4.91 -1.29
CA GLU A 89 -2.33 3.95 -0.63
C GLU A 89 -3.81 4.27 -0.93
N ILE A 90 -4.19 5.56 -0.95
CA ILE A 90 -5.53 6.00 -1.39
C ILE A 90 -5.84 5.58 -2.84
N ARG A 91 -4.85 5.63 -3.75
CA ARG A 91 -5.04 5.20 -5.16
C ARG A 91 -5.18 3.68 -5.26
N GLU A 92 -4.52 2.96 -4.36
CA GLU A 92 -4.55 1.49 -4.28
C GLU A 92 -5.73 0.96 -3.46
N TYR A 93 -6.54 1.87 -2.91
CA TYR A 93 -7.70 1.59 -2.05
C TYR A 93 -7.32 0.96 -0.71
N GLU A 94 -6.07 1.16 -0.27
CA GLU A 94 -5.50 0.75 1.01
C GLU A 94 -5.78 1.83 2.07
N PHE A 95 -7.06 2.10 2.32
CA PHE A 95 -7.47 3.28 3.11
C PHE A 95 -7.01 3.24 4.58
N LYS A 96 -6.85 2.04 5.16
CA LYS A 96 -6.35 1.88 6.53
C LYS A 96 -4.89 2.31 6.65
N ASP A 97 -4.06 1.92 5.69
CA ASP A 97 -2.65 2.28 5.64
C ASP A 97 -2.53 3.80 5.39
N ALA A 98 -3.34 4.32 4.47
CA ALA A 98 -3.43 5.76 4.21
C ALA A 98 -3.78 6.57 5.46
N LEU A 99 -4.67 6.07 6.32
CA LEU A 99 -4.98 6.73 7.59
C LEU A 99 -3.78 6.76 8.54
N GLY A 100 -2.98 5.70 8.56
CA GLY A 100 -1.73 5.64 9.31
C GLY A 100 -0.73 6.70 8.84
N GLU A 101 -0.49 6.79 7.53
CA GLU A 101 0.43 7.79 6.97
C GLU A 101 -0.06 9.24 7.14
N LEU A 102 -1.37 9.46 7.00
CA LEU A 102 -1.98 10.78 7.24
C LEU A 102 -1.90 11.20 8.71
N ASP A 103 -2.01 10.27 9.66
CA ASP A 103 -1.82 10.55 11.07
C ASP A 103 -0.36 10.93 11.38
N LYS A 104 0.60 10.17 10.85
CA LYS A 104 2.03 10.51 10.95
C LYS A 104 2.32 11.90 10.41
N ALA A 105 1.76 12.24 9.24
CA ALA A 105 1.93 13.57 8.65
C ALA A 105 1.24 14.67 9.48
N ALA A 106 0.03 14.43 9.99
CA ALA A 106 -0.72 15.41 10.78
C ALA A 106 -0.02 15.72 12.11
N ASN A 107 0.58 14.71 12.75
CA ASN A 107 1.19 14.82 14.08
C ASN A 107 2.70 15.04 14.05
N LYS A 108 3.29 15.36 12.89
CA LYS A 108 4.73 15.57 12.76
C LYS A 108 5.20 16.78 13.58
N THR A 109 6.02 16.53 14.60
CA THR A 109 6.71 17.57 15.37
C THR A 109 7.64 18.38 14.48
N ASN A 110 7.62 19.70 14.63
CA ASN A 110 8.33 20.65 13.76
C ASN A 110 7.92 20.54 12.27
N GLY A 111 6.75 19.99 11.97
CA GLY A 111 6.22 19.89 10.62
C GLY A 111 5.80 21.23 10.02
N TYR A 112 5.63 21.24 8.71
CA TYR A 112 5.11 22.38 7.97
C TYR A 112 3.59 22.46 8.16
N SER A 113 3.13 23.55 8.78
CA SER A 113 1.72 23.70 9.17
C SER A 113 0.70 23.53 8.02
N VAL A 114 1.10 23.83 6.77
CA VAL A 114 0.26 23.62 5.58
C VAL A 114 0.03 22.13 5.35
N MET A 115 1.09 21.32 5.39
CA MET A 115 0.98 19.87 5.24
C MET A 115 0.21 19.25 6.41
N THR A 116 0.41 19.72 7.65
CA THR A 116 -0.41 19.31 8.79
C THR A 116 -1.90 19.52 8.54
N LYS A 117 -2.31 20.72 8.09
CA LYS A 117 -3.72 21.03 7.79
C LYS A 117 -4.27 20.17 6.65
N GLN A 118 -3.47 19.97 5.60
CA GLN A 118 -3.85 19.13 4.46
C GLN A 118 -4.01 17.66 4.89
N ALA A 119 -3.08 17.13 5.69
CA ALA A 119 -3.10 15.78 6.25
C ALA A 119 -4.38 15.57 7.08
N THR A 120 -4.65 16.44 8.06
CA THR A 120 -5.86 16.34 8.90
C THR A 120 -7.15 16.38 8.07
N LYS A 121 -7.22 17.23 7.04
CA LYS A 121 -8.40 17.31 6.17
C LYS A 121 -8.59 16.04 5.35
N LEU A 122 -7.51 15.51 4.79
CA LEU A 122 -7.53 14.29 4.00
C LEU A 122 -7.85 13.08 4.89
N TYR A 123 -7.27 12.99 6.09
CA TYR A 123 -7.56 11.97 7.10
C TYR A 123 -9.06 11.85 7.36
N LYS A 124 -9.73 12.98 7.67
CA LYS A 124 -11.19 12.98 7.92
C LYS A 124 -11.99 12.48 6.72
N THR A 125 -11.53 12.80 5.52
CA THR A 125 -12.20 12.35 4.28
C THR A 125 -12.05 10.84 4.11
N ILE A 126 -10.83 10.31 4.27
CA ILE A 126 -10.54 8.89 4.11
C ILE A 126 -11.13 8.06 5.25
N ASN A 127 -11.17 8.58 6.48
CA ASN A 127 -11.79 7.89 7.61
C ASN A 127 -13.27 7.66 7.33
N LYS A 128 -13.97 8.70 6.84
CA LYS A 128 -15.37 8.56 6.45
C LYS A 128 -15.56 7.56 5.31
N VAL A 129 -14.63 7.50 4.36
CA VAL A 129 -14.65 6.51 3.28
C VAL A 129 -14.50 5.09 3.84
N GLN A 130 -13.53 4.89 4.72
CA GLN A 130 -13.30 3.62 5.41
C GLN A 130 -14.53 3.20 6.21
N ASP A 131 -15.13 4.12 6.97
CA ASP A 131 -16.34 3.86 7.76
C ASP A 131 -17.50 3.39 6.86
N HIS A 132 -17.75 4.08 5.74
CA HIS A 132 -18.77 3.66 4.78
C HIS A 132 -18.47 2.26 4.21
N ILE A 133 -17.21 1.96 3.90
CA ILE A 133 -16.82 0.65 3.37
C ILE A 133 -17.09 -0.43 4.42
N THR A 134 -16.59 -0.25 5.65
CA THR A 134 -16.67 -1.23 6.72
C THR A 134 -18.11 -1.46 7.19
N HIS A 135 -18.90 -0.40 7.34
CA HIS A 135 -20.19 -0.49 8.03
C HIS A 135 -21.41 -0.54 7.11
N ASP A 136 -21.33 0.07 5.92
CA ASP A 136 -22.48 0.10 5.00
C ASP A 136 -22.28 -0.89 3.84
N ILE A 137 -21.10 -0.89 3.21
CA ILE A 137 -20.86 -1.66 1.98
C ILE A 137 -20.52 -3.12 2.27
N ASN A 138 -19.54 -3.39 3.15
CA ASN A 138 -19.02 -4.74 3.37
C ASN A 138 -20.09 -5.73 3.87
N PRO A 139 -21.01 -5.36 4.79
CA PRO A 139 -22.08 -6.26 5.19
C PRO A 139 -23.00 -6.67 4.02
N LEU A 140 -23.41 -5.71 3.20
CA LEU A 140 -24.25 -5.97 2.02
C LEU A 140 -23.51 -6.79 0.96
N TYR A 141 -22.22 -6.52 0.75
CA TYR A 141 -21.43 -7.26 -0.23
C TYR A 141 -21.15 -8.70 0.22
N LYS A 142 -20.92 -8.91 1.53
CA LYS A 142 -20.83 -10.24 2.14
C LYS A 142 -22.14 -11.00 1.95
N GLN A 143 -23.28 -10.37 2.21
CA GLN A 143 -24.61 -10.97 1.98
C GLN A 143 -24.82 -11.34 0.50
N ALA A 144 -24.43 -10.46 -0.42
CA ALA A 144 -24.52 -10.73 -1.86
C ALA A 144 -23.69 -11.96 -2.27
N LYS A 145 -22.43 -12.06 -1.79
CA LYS A 145 -21.57 -13.22 -2.06
C LYS A 145 -22.13 -14.53 -1.50
N LEU A 146 -22.65 -14.50 -0.26
CA LEU A 146 -23.28 -15.67 0.37
C LEU A 146 -24.50 -16.13 -0.44
N SER A 147 -25.38 -15.19 -0.78
CA SER A 147 -26.58 -15.46 -1.59
C SER A 147 -26.22 -16.05 -2.96
N TYR A 148 -25.15 -15.54 -3.60
CA TYR A 148 -24.69 -16.05 -4.89
C TYR A 148 -24.21 -17.50 -4.80
N ARG A 149 -23.41 -17.81 -3.76
CA ARG A 149 -22.92 -19.17 -3.48
C ARG A 149 -24.08 -20.14 -3.22
N ASP A 150 -25.10 -19.69 -2.52
CA ASP A 150 -26.26 -20.51 -2.16
C ASP A 150 -27.27 -20.65 -3.33
N GLY A 151 -26.95 -20.12 -4.52
CA GLY A 151 -27.80 -20.16 -5.71
C GLY A 151 -28.97 -19.17 -5.69
N ASN A 152 -29.04 -18.32 -4.67
CA ASN A 152 -30.03 -17.26 -4.56
C ASN A 152 -29.56 -16.00 -5.31
N TYR A 153 -29.60 -16.10 -6.63
CA TYR A 153 -29.13 -15.02 -7.50
C TYR A 153 -30.03 -13.77 -7.44
N GLN A 154 -31.31 -13.92 -7.13
CA GLN A 154 -32.23 -12.78 -6.95
C GLN A 154 -31.81 -11.94 -5.73
N ALA A 155 -31.59 -12.56 -4.57
CA ALA A 155 -31.10 -11.86 -3.39
C ALA A 155 -29.71 -11.25 -3.60
N THR A 156 -28.88 -11.88 -4.45
CA THR A 156 -27.57 -11.32 -4.84
C THR A 156 -27.74 -9.99 -5.59
N VAL A 157 -28.64 -9.95 -6.58
CA VAL A 157 -28.91 -8.75 -7.38
C VAL A 157 -29.46 -7.64 -6.50
N GLU A 158 -30.42 -7.94 -5.63
CA GLU A 158 -31.00 -6.98 -4.69
C GLU A 158 -29.95 -6.37 -3.75
N SER A 159 -29.09 -7.21 -3.15
CA SER A 159 -28.01 -6.72 -2.28
C SER A 159 -27.01 -5.85 -3.05
N CYS A 160 -26.69 -6.21 -4.29
CA CYS A 160 -25.83 -5.38 -5.15
C CYS A 160 -26.49 -4.05 -5.50
N ASP A 161 -27.79 -4.03 -5.80
CA ASP A 161 -28.55 -2.82 -6.10
C ASP A 161 -28.61 -1.88 -4.91
N GLN A 162 -28.81 -2.40 -3.69
CA GLN A 162 -28.71 -1.60 -2.46
C GLN A 162 -27.37 -0.88 -2.32
N ILE A 163 -26.25 -1.55 -2.66
CA ILE A 163 -24.93 -0.91 -2.63
C ILE A 163 -24.79 0.13 -3.74
N LEU A 164 -25.30 -0.16 -4.94
CA LEU A 164 -25.23 0.76 -6.09
C LEU A 164 -26.14 1.98 -5.96
N ASP A 165 -27.13 1.93 -5.07
CA ASP A 165 -28.03 3.03 -4.74
C ASP A 165 -27.50 3.92 -3.60
N LEU A 166 -26.42 3.52 -2.91
CA LEU A 166 -25.78 4.35 -1.89
C LEU A 166 -25.33 5.69 -2.50
N SER A 167 -25.78 6.81 -1.92
CA SER A 167 -25.57 8.15 -2.47
C SER A 167 -24.11 8.52 -2.79
N TYR A 168 -23.16 7.96 -2.05
CA TYR A 168 -21.73 8.21 -2.20
C TYR A 168 -21.00 7.23 -3.11
N ILE A 169 -21.63 6.13 -3.57
CA ILE A 169 -20.96 5.07 -4.36
C ILE A 169 -20.38 5.56 -5.70
N ASN A 170 -20.89 6.70 -6.19
CA ASN A 170 -20.39 7.36 -7.40
C ASN A 170 -19.14 8.22 -7.15
N GLY A 171 -18.73 8.39 -5.89
CA GLY A 171 -17.54 9.15 -5.51
C GLY A 171 -16.23 8.48 -5.94
N LYS A 172 -15.19 9.29 -6.15
CA LYS A 172 -13.89 8.83 -6.68
C LYS A 172 -13.24 7.70 -5.86
N TYR A 173 -13.44 7.68 -4.55
CA TYR A 173 -12.87 6.68 -3.65
C TYR A 173 -13.55 5.31 -3.71
N TYR A 174 -14.74 5.21 -4.32
CA TYR A 174 -15.52 3.97 -4.37
C TYR A 174 -15.45 3.27 -5.73
N LYS A 175 -14.59 3.74 -6.65
CA LYS A 175 -14.55 3.23 -8.02
C LYS A 175 -14.25 1.72 -8.11
N LYS A 176 -13.32 1.19 -7.29
CA LYS A 176 -13.03 -0.25 -7.20
C LYS A 176 -14.24 -1.04 -6.66
N VAL A 177 -14.83 -0.59 -5.55
CA VAL A 177 -16.06 -1.17 -4.97
C VAL A 177 -17.17 -1.24 -6.03
N LYS A 178 -17.51 -0.11 -6.65
CA LYS A 178 -18.57 -0.01 -7.64
C LYS A 178 -18.33 -0.95 -8.84
N LYS A 179 -17.09 -1.09 -9.30
CA LYS A 179 -16.73 -2.00 -10.39
C LYS A 179 -17.05 -3.45 -9.99
N ASN A 180 -16.60 -3.86 -8.80
CA ASN A 180 -16.74 -5.24 -8.33
C ASN A 180 -18.21 -5.59 -8.06
N VAL A 181 -18.97 -4.69 -7.44
CA VAL A 181 -20.41 -4.85 -7.22
C VAL A 181 -21.18 -4.98 -8.54
N LYS A 182 -20.88 -4.14 -9.53
CA LYS A 182 -21.49 -4.24 -10.87
C LYS A 182 -21.18 -5.56 -11.55
N HIS A 183 -19.97 -6.07 -11.39
CA HIS A 183 -19.57 -7.36 -11.94
C HIS A 183 -20.38 -8.50 -11.32
N LEU A 184 -20.40 -8.60 -9.99
CA LEU A 184 -21.17 -9.62 -9.26
C LEU A 184 -22.65 -9.57 -9.65
N ARG A 185 -23.25 -8.38 -9.69
CA ARG A 185 -24.63 -8.18 -10.13
C ARG A 185 -24.88 -8.67 -11.55
N LYS A 186 -23.96 -8.39 -12.48
CA LYS A 186 -24.09 -8.82 -13.89
C LYS A 186 -24.07 -10.34 -13.98
N VAL A 187 -23.13 -10.98 -13.29
CA VAL A 187 -23.01 -12.45 -13.30
C VAL A 187 -24.24 -13.10 -12.66
N ALA A 188 -24.72 -12.58 -11.52
CA ALA A 188 -25.94 -13.06 -10.89
C ALA A 188 -27.17 -12.96 -11.81
N ASN A 189 -27.35 -11.84 -12.51
CA ASN A 189 -28.44 -11.70 -13.48
C ASN A 189 -28.34 -12.69 -14.64
N ALA A 190 -27.14 -12.96 -15.15
CA ALA A 190 -26.96 -13.95 -16.21
C ALA A 190 -27.36 -15.36 -15.72
N LYS A 191 -26.97 -15.75 -14.51
CA LYS A 191 -27.38 -17.03 -13.90
C LYS A 191 -28.89 -17.11 -13.66
N LEU A 192 -29.55 -16.02 -13.24
CA LEU A 192 -31.03 -15.95 -13.13
C LEU A 192 -31.73 -16.27 -14.47
N ASN A 193 -31.15 -15.79 -15.57
CA ASN A 193 -31.71 -15.94 -16.90
C ASN A 193 -31.32 -17.27 -17.58
N GLY A 194 -30.59 -18.14 -16.89
CA GLY A 194 -30.09 -19.40 -17.45
C GLY A 194 -29.02 -19.22 -18.52
N GLU A 195 -28.35 -18.06 -18.57
CA GLU A 195 -27.25 -17.81 -19.50
C GLU A 195 -25.96 -18.47 -19.01
N ASP A 196 -25.27 -19.16 -19.92
CA ASP A 196 -23.93 -19.71 -19.66
C ASP A 196 -22.89 -18.58 -19.73
N VAL A 197 -22.64 -17.96 -18.59
CA VAL A 197 -21.57 -16.98 -18.42
C VAL A 197 -20.27 -17.71 -18.11
N ASN A 198 -19.22 -17.37 -18.88
CA ASN A 198 -17.85 -17.74 -18.55
C ASN A 198 -17.51 -17.10 -17.19
N ASP A 199 -17.47 -17.93 -16.15
CA ASP A 199 -17.36 -17.57 -14.72
C ASP A 199 -15.97 -17.04 -14.34
N ASP A 200 -15.39 -16.15 -15.16
CA ASP A 200 -14.24 -15.34 -14.74
C ASP A 200 -14.77 -14.24 -13.79
N ILE A 201 -15.34 -14.71 -12.68
CA ILE A 201 -15.56 -13.90 -11.50
C ILE A 201 -14.16 -13.76 -10.93
N ASP A 202 -13.52 -12.65 -11.27
CA ASP A 202 -12.36 -12.16 -10.54
C ASP A 202 -12.87 -11.78 -9.13
N THR A 203 -13.11 -12.81 -8.31
CA THR A 203 -13.62 -12.74 -6.93
C THR A 203 -12.54 -12.27 -5.97
N GLU A 204 -11.38 -11.84 -6.48
CA GLU A 204 -10.29 -11.28 -5.68
C GLU A 204 -10.72 -9.95 -5.05
N ASN A 205 -11.36 -10.18 -3.91
CA ASN A 205 -11.31 -9.45 -2.67
C ASN A 205 -11.67 -7.96 -2.72
N LEU A 206 -12.85 -7.65 -2.16
CA LEU A 206 -13.17 -6.28 -1.73
C LEU A 206 -12.80 -6.03 -0.26
N ASP A 207 -12.32 -7.03 0.49
CA ASP A 207 -12.06 -6.88 1.92
C ASP A 207 -10.79 -7.61 2.37
N ALA A 208 -9.74 -6.84 2.65
CA ALA A 208 -8.59 -7.26 3.45
C ALA A 208 -8.95 -7.41 4.95
N ASN A 209 -10.14 -7.91 5.25
CA ASN A 209 -10.56 -8.37 6.59
C ASN A 209 -11.09 -9.80 6.48
N ASP A 210 -10.29 -10.64 5.82
CA ASP A 210 -10.40 -12.10 5.94
C ASP A 210 -9.91 -12.48 7.35
N ASP A 211 -10.71 -12.15 8.36
CA ASP A 211 -10.74 -12.95 9.57
C ASP A 211 -11.44 -14.24 9.18
N ASP A 212 -10.59 -15.16 8.72
CA ASP A 212 -10.83 -16.54 8.41
C ASP A 212 -11.59 -17.22 9.57
N GLU A 213 -12.93 -17.15 9.55
CA GLU A 213 -13.73 -18.17 10.21
C GLU A 213 -13.84 -19.34 9.25
N ALA A 214 -12.79 -20.17 9.32
CA ALA A 214 -12.71 -21.47 8.71
C ALA A 214 -14.02 -22.25 8.94
N THR A 215 -14.83 -22.35 7.88
CA THR A 215 -15.78 -23.45 7.72
C THR A 215 -15.51 -24.11 6.39
N THR A 216 -14.56 -25.04 6.44
CA THR A 216 -14.33 -26.08 5.44
C THR A 216 -15.67 -26.70 5.02
N SER A 217 -16.04 -26.55 3.76
CA SER A 217 -16.98 -27.45 3.12
C SER A 217 -16.60 -27.69 1.66
N HIS A 218 -15.74 -28.70 1.54
CA HIS A 218 -15.57 -29.64 0.44
C HIS A 218 -16.37 -29.37 -0.85
N LYS A 219 -15.62 -28.98 -1.89
CA LYS A 219 -15.98 -29.15 -3.30
C LYS A 219 -16.10 -30.65 -3.60
N SER A 220 -17.31 -31.21 -3.57
CA SER A 220 -17.57 -32.54 -4.11
C SER A 220 -17.99 -32.44 -5.58
N THR A 221 -17.05 -32.81 -6.44
CA THR A 221 -17.27 -33.12 -7.85
C THR A 221 -18.27 -34.28 -8.00
N SER A 222 -19.24 -34.07 -8.88
CA SER A 222 -20.22 -35.05 -9.32
C SER A 222 -19.57 -36.31 -9.90
N SER A 223 -19.98 -37.49 -9.43
CA SER A 223 -19.91 -38.74 -10.18
C SER A 223 -21.02 -39.68 -9.71
N LYS A 224 -21.75 -40.19 -10.70
CA LYS A 224 -22.97 -40.99 -10.60
C LYS A 224 -22.59 -42.47 -10.46
N SER A 225 -23.24 -43.24 -9.57
CA SER A 225 -23.53 -44.68 -9.70
C SER A 225 -24.31 -45.23 -8.49
N ASN A 226 -24.90 -46.41 -8.70
CA ASN A 226 -26.18 -46.88 -8.19
C ASN A 226 -26.07 -47.87 -7.00
N SER A 227 -27.19 -48.03 -6.29
CA SER A 227 -27.70 -49.26 -5.65
C SER A 227 -27.29 -49.70 -4.23
N SER A 228 -28.34 -49.79 -3.41
CA SER A 228 -28.77 -50.88 -2.51
C SER A 228 -28.19 -51.10 -1.10
N ASN A 229 -29.13 -50.97 -0.14
CA ASN A 229 -29.44 -51.84 1.00
C ASN A 229 -28.57 -51.89 2.28
N ASN A 230 -29.20 -51.38 3.34
CA ASN A 230 -29.67 -52.12 4.52
C ASN A 230 -28.83 -52.16 5.82
N SER A 231 -29.50 -51.66 6.87
CA SER A 231 -29.55 -52.10 8.26
C SER A 231 -28.33 -52.01 9.20
N ASN A 232 -28.47 -51.04 10.12
CA ASN A 232 -28.73 -51.24 11.55
C ASN A 232 -27.63 -51.89 12.42
N THR A 233 -27.17 -51.16 13.46
CA THR A 233 -27.20 -51.62 14.85
C THR A 233 -27.06 -50.47 15.86
N ASN A 234 -27.94 -50.53 16.87
CA ASN A 234 -28.05 -49.78 18.13
C ASN A 234 -26.71 -49.69 18.91
N THR A 235 -26.49 -48.77 19.87
CA THR A 235 -27.15 -48.73 21.19
C THR A 235 -26.67 -47.52 22.04
N SER A 236 -27.62 -46.82 22.67
CA SER A 236 -27.71 -46.27 24.04
C SER A 236 -26.45 -46.28 24.95
N SER A 237 -26.16 -45.38 25.91
CA SER A 237 -27.01 -44.61 26.86
C SER A 237 -26.15 -43.67 27.75
N ASN A 238 -26.81 -42.81 28.54
CA ASN A 238 -26.39 -42.04 29.74
C ASN A 238 -25.53 -40.77 29.52
N SER A 239 -25.92 -39.55 29.92
CA SER A 239 -26.56 -38.94 31.11
C SER A 239 -25.56 -38.27 32.07
N SER A 240 -25.90 -37.01 32.37
CA SER A 240 -25.70 -36.25 33.60
C SER A 240 -24.36 -35.54 33.91
N GLN A 241 -24.49 -34.21 33.87
CA GLN A 241 -24.34 -33.26 35.00
C GLN A 241 -22.98 -32.62 35.35
N ASN A 242 -23.09 -31.27 35.47
CA ASN A 242 -22.52 -30.40 36.51
C ASN A 242 -21.02 -30.09 36.48
N ASN A 243 -20.52 -28.92 36.90
CA ASN A 243 -21.06 -27.62 37.30
C ASN A 243 -19.86 -26.66 37.51
N SER A 244 -20.06 -25.38 37.17
CA SER A 244 -19.54 -24.13 37.76
C SER A 244 -18.10 -24.01 38.33
N ASN A 245 -17.42 -22.88 38.04
CA ASN A 245 -17.54 -21.66 38.87
C ASN A 245 -16.71 -20.48 38.33
N THR A 246 -17.21 -19.29 38.68
CA THR A 246 -16.77 -17.94 38.28
C THR A 246 -16.11 -17.19 39.47
N ALA A 247 -15.33 -16.15 39.13
CA ALA A 247 -14.93 -14.98 39.95
C ALA A 247 -13.76 -15.21 40.94
N ASN A 248 -12.88 -14.25 41.29
CA ASN A 248 -12.83 -12.79 41.11
C ASN A 248 -11.43 -12.27 41.55
N THR A 249 -11.02 -11.08 41.06
CA THR A 249 -10.13 -10.05 41.69
C THR A 249 -8.66 -10.43 42.03
N GLN A 250 -7.65 -9.55 41.99
CA GLN A 250 -7.60 -8.13 42.38
C GLN A 250 -6.30 -7.45 41.87
N ASN A 251 -6.37 -6.12 41.88
CA ASN A 251 -5.47 -5.10 41.34
C ASN A 251 -4.39 -4.66 42.37
N ASN A 252 -3.19 -4.23 41.93
CA ASN A 252 -2.44 -3.10 42.56
C ASN A 252 -1.14 -2.63 41.83
N SER A 253 -1.17 -1.37 41.40
CA SER A 253 -0.19 -0.24 41.53
C SER A 253 1.35 -0.39 41.48
N ALA A 254 1.93 0.31 40.49
CA ALA A 254 2.98 1.36 40.48
C ALA A 254 4.21 1.34 41.43
N ALA A 255 5.44 1.47 40.87
CA ALA A 255 6.29 2.68 40.94
C ALA A 255 7.77 2.47 40.48
N SER A 256 8.22 3.38 39.58
CA SER A 256 9.58 3.96 39.41
C SER A 256 10.83 3.07 39.16
N LYS A 257 11.59 3.36 38.09
CA LYS A 257 12.89 4.08 38.17
C LYS A 257 13.54 4.32 36.80
N GLN A 258 14.15 5.50 36.73
CA GLN A 258 14.92 6.15 35.67
C GLN A 258 16.27 5.47 35.40
N SER A 259 16.69 5.38 34.13
CA SER A 259 18.10 5.49 33.73
C SER A 259 18.25 5.79 32.24
N SER A 260 18.96 6.87 31.97
CA SER A 260 19.59 7.27 30.71
C SER A 260 20.61 6.25 30.19
N HIS A 261 20.68 6.06 28.87
CA HIS A 261 21.97 6.03 28.17
C HIS A 261 21.81 6.26 26.66
N THR A 262 22.29 7.41 26.21
CA THR A 262 22.73 7.70 24.84
C THR A 262 23.95 6.86 24.50
N THR A 263 23.95 6.28 23.29
CA THR A 263 25.18 5.89 22.59
C THR A 263 25.07 6.31 21.13
N THR A 264 25.75 7.41 20.82
CA THR A 264 26.07 7.88 19.47
C THR A 264 27.11 6.94 18.87
N SER A 265 26.83 6.35 17.71
CA SER A 265 27.86 5.70 16.89
C SER A 265 28.12 6.55 15.66
N ASN A 266 29.28 7.19 15.70
CA ASN A 266 29.91 7.96 14.65
C ASN A 266 30.75 6.98 13.80
N SER A 267 30.53 6.94 12.49
CA SER A 267 31.41 6.19 11.57
C SER A 267 31.75 7.05 10.36
N ASN A 268 32.89 7.74 10.46
CA ASN A 268 33.64 8.27 9.33
C ASN A 268 34.05 7.10 8.40
N ALA A 269 33.88 7.26 7.09
CA ALA A 269 34.60 6.46 6.10
C ALA A 269 35.25 7.40 5.08
N ASN A 270 36.57 7.31 5.04
CA ASN A 270 37.50 8.05 4.20
C ASN A 270 37.35 7.66 2.72
N ASN A 271 37.63 8.62 1.85
CA ASN A 271 37.65 8.49 0.39
C ASN A 271 38.98 7.89 -0.10
N SER A 272 38.93 7.10 -1.18
CA SER A 272 39.84 7.09 -2.34
C SER A 272 40.21 5.67 -2.84
N SER A 273 39.81 5.34 -4.07
CA SER A 273 40.76 5.28 -5.19
C SER A 273 40.04 5.15 -6.54
N ASN A 274 40.72 5.70 -7.53
CA ASN A 274 40.27 6.14 -8.84
C ASN A 274 40.28 4.99 -9.87
N THR A 275 39.17 4.81 -10.59
CA THR A 275 39.16 4.23 -11.94
C THR A 275 38.21 5.03 -12.83
N ASN A 276 38.82 5.64 -13.84
CA ASN A 276 38.19 6.49 -14.84
C ASN A 276 37.33 5.64 -15.79
N SER A 277 36.01 5.80 -15.72
CA SER A 277 35.10 5.51 -16.83
C SER A 277 34.04 6.59 -16.87
N SER A 278 34.21 7.50 -17.83
CA SER A 278 33.25 8.51 -18.23
C SER A 278 31.90 7.86 -18.55
N SER A 279 30.88 8.09 -17.73
CA SER A 279 29.46 8.05 -18.09
C SER A 279 28.64 8.80 -17.04
N ASN A 280 28.23 10.00 -17.43
CA ASN A 280 27.19 10.87 -16.87
C ASN A 280 26.29 10.26 -15.75
N SER A 281 26.67 10.44 -14.49
CA SER A 281 25.93 9.94 -13.31
C SER A 281 25.04 11.03 -12.70
N ASN A 282 23.76 11.02 -13.04
CA ASN A 282 22.65 11.63 -12.28
C ASN A 282 21.46 10.65 -12.24
N SER A 283 21.73 9.35 -12.07
CA SER A 283 20.78 8.25 -12.33
C SER A 283 20.66 7.28 -11.14
N GLY A 284 20.84 7.78 -9.91
CA GLY A 284 20.90 6.93 -8.70
C GLY A 284 19.66 6.04 -8.56
N MET A 285 18.48 6.66 -8.55
CA MET A 285 17.22 5.95 -8.34
C MET A 285 16.48 5.64 -9.65
N MET A 286 17.18 5.50 -10.79
CA MET A 286 16.52 5.25 -12.08
C MET A 286 16.87 3.89 -12.69
N ILE A 287 15.87 3.27 -13.31
CA ILE A 287 15.97 2.08 -14.17
C ILE A 287 15.25 2.41 -15.48
N ASP A 288 15.95 2.29 -16.61
CA ASP A 288 15.41 2.62 -17.94
C ASP A 288 14.76 4.02 -18.05
N GLY A 289 15.28 5.00 -17.33
CA GLY A 289 14.77 6.37 -17.30
C GLY A 289 13.51 6.58 -16.44
N GLN A 290 13.10 5.55 -15.68
CA GLN A 290 12.01 5.62 -14.71
C GLN A 290 12.57 5.71 -13.29
N THR A 291 12.03 6.62 -12.48
CA THR A 291 12.37 6.71 -11.05
C THR A 291 11.79 5.51 -10.31
N VAL A 292 12.64 4.82 -9.55
CA VAL A 292 12.25 3.76 -8.64
C VAL A 292 11.71 4.39 -7.36
N THR A 293 10.45 4.14 -7.06
CA THR A 293 9.77 4.68 -5.87
C THR A 293 10.09 3.86 -4.61
N GLY A 294 9.84 4.44 -3.43
CA GLY A 294 9.99 3.74 -2.15
C GLY A 294 9.16 2.45 -2.07
N ARG A 295 7.96 2.41 -2.67
CA ARG A 295 7.13 1.19 -2.77
C ARG A 295 7.85 0.08 -3.54
N VAL A 296 8.40 0.41 -4.70
CA VAL A 296 9.10 -0.58 -5.52
C VAL A 296 10.33 -1.14 -4.79
N ILE A 297 11.00 -0.31 -4.00
CA ILE A 297 12.10 -0.72 -3.12
C ILE A 297 11.60 -1.66 -2.02
N ALA A 298 10.51 -1.32 -1.33
CA ALA A 298 9.92 -2.16 -0.28
C ALA A 298 9.43 -3.51 -0.82
N GLN A 299 8.74 -3.52 -1.96
CA GLN A 299 8.30 -4.75 -2.63
C GLN A 299 9.48 -5.60 -3.09
N THR A 300 10.54 -4.97 -3.61
CA THR A 300 11.78 -5.67 -3.98
C THR A 300 12.43 -6.31 -2.75
N ARG A 301 12.49 -5.60 -1.60
CA ARG A 301 12.98 -6.16 -0.34
C ARG A 301 12.15 -7.36 0.12
N ASN A 302 10.82 -7.30 0.03
CA ASN A 302 9.94 -8.41 0.38
C ASN A 302 10.18 -9.63 -0.52
N GLN A 303 10.35 -9.42 -1.82
CA GLN A 303 10.65 -10.50 -2.76
C GLN A 303 12.05 -11.09 -2.52
N LEU A 304 13.05 -10.26 -2.25
CA LEU A 304 14.38 -10.74 -1.89
C LEU A 304 14.35 -11.56 -0.58
N SER A 305 13.55 -11.13 0.40
CA SER A 305 13.32 -11.89 1.62
C SER A 305 12.64 -13.24 1.36
N SER A 306 11.69 -13.32 0.42
CA SER A 306 11.04 -14.60 0.04
C SER A 306 12.04 -15.58 -0.61
N LEU A 307 13.07 -15.04 -1.28
CA LEU A 307 14.19 -15.79 -1.84
C LEU A 307 15.27 -16.15 -0.81
N GLY A 308 15.13 -15.70 0.44
CA GLY A 308 16.05 -15.96 1.55
C GLY A 308 17.19 -14.95 1.69
N VAL A 309 17.06 -13.74 1.13
CA VAL A 309 18.07 -12.68 1.19
C VAL A 309 17.69 -11.65 2.24
N ASP A 310 18.58 -11.41 3.20
CA ASP A 310 18.44 -10.31 4.16
C ASP A 310 18.94 -8.99 3.57
N THR A 311 18.00 -8.08 3.29
CA THR A 311 18.28 -6.75 2.73
C THR A 311 18.31 -5.65 3.79
N SER A 312 18.22 -5.97 5.08
CA SER A 312 18.19 -4.97 6.17
C SER A 312 19.42 -4.07 6.20
N SER A 313 20.57 -4.59 5.77
CA SER A 313 21.84 -3.85 5.64
C SER A 313 21.99 -3.09 4.31
N TRP A 314 21.05 -3.23 3.38
CA TRP A 314 21.14 -2.63 2.05
C TRP A 314 20.50 -1.25 2.05
N SER A 315 21.25 -0.25 1.59
CA SER A 315 20.68 1.06 1.25
C SER A 315 19.67 0.93 0.11
N ASP A 316 18.73 1.85 0.04
CA ASP A 316 17.75 1.96 -1.06
C ASP A 316 18.44 1.97 -2.43
N GLN A 317 19.56 2.70 -2.54
CA GLN A 317 20.40 2.73 -3.73
C GLN A 317 20.96 1.35 -4.12
N LYS A 318 21.30 0.50 -3.14
CA LYS A 318 21.77 -0.87 -3.39
C LYS A 318 20.63 -1.75 -3.90
N VAL A 319 19.42 -1.57 -3.39
CA VAL A 319 18.22 -2.26 -3.89
C VAL A 319 17.94 -1.85 -5.34
N VAL A 320 18.01 -0.55 -5.67
CA VAL A 320 17.86 -0.09 -7.06
C VAL A 320 18.95 -0.65 -7.98
N ASN A 321 20.20 -0.73 -7.51
CA ASN A 321 21.29 -1.34 -8.28
C ASN A 321 21.04 -2.83 -8.55
N PHE A 322 20.49 -3.56 -7.58
CA PHE A 322 20.07 -4.95 -7.77
C PHE A 322 19.01 -5.07 -8.86
N MET A 323 17.95 -4.26 -8.77
CA MET A 323 16.87 -4.27 -9.76
C MET A 323 17.38 -3.98 -11.17
N ARG A 324 18.34 -3.04 -11.31
CA ARG A 324 18.99 -2.74 -12.59
C ARG A 324 19.79 -3.94 -13.12
N SER A 325 20.46 -4.67 -12.24
CA SER A 325 21.19 -5.91 -12.59
C SER A 325 20.22 -7.00 -13.07
N ALA A 326 19.12 -7.22 -12.33
CA ALA A 326 18.10 -8.21 -12.69
C ALA A 326 17.41 -7.87 -14.03
N ALA A 327 17.13 -6.59 -14.29
CA ALA A 327 16.59 -6.14 -15.56
C ALA A 327 17.52 -6.46 -16.75
N ASN A 328 18.84 -6.33 -16.57
CA ASN A 328 19.83 -6.74 -17.59
C ASN A 328 19.81 -8.24 -17.89
N ASN A 329 19.35 -9.06 -16.94
CA ASN A 329 19.15 -10.51 -17.11
C ASN A 329 17.76 -10.86 -17.70
N GLY A 330 16.95 -9.86 -18.05
CA GLY A 330 15.60 -10.04 -18.60
C GLY A 330 14.49 -10.14 -17.54
N HIS A 331 14.81 -9.94 -16.26
CA HIS A 331 13.85 -9.96 -15.15
C HIS A 331 13.40 -8.54 -14.83
N THR A 332 12.38 -8.07 -15.57
CA THR A 332 11.88 -6.68 -15.49
C THR A 332 10.72 -6.49 -14.51
N THR A 333 10.25 -7.55 -13.85
CA THR A 333 9.17 -7.49 -12.84
C THR A 333 9.66 -8.01 -11.50
N ILE A 334 9.14 -7.48 -10.39
CA ILE A 334 9.57 -7.88 -9.04
C ILE A 334 9.42 -9.40 -8.84
N ASP A 335 8.27 -9.96 -9.22
CA ASP A 335 8.00 -11.40 -9.06
C ASP A 335 8.87 -12.31 -9.95
N SER A 336 9.60 -11.73 -10.93
CA SER A 336 10.49 -12.50 -11.81
C SER A 336 11.89 -12.69 -11.24
N TYR A 337 12.24 -12.03 -10.14
CA TYR A 337 13.57 -12.16 -9.53
C TYR A 337 13.82 -13.58 -9.03
N THR A 338 15.04 -14.06 -9.27
CA THR A 338 15.49 -15.41 -8.92
C THR A 338 16.68 -15.37 -7.98
N LYS A 339 16.98 -16.52 -7.34
CA LYS A 339 18.22 -16.67 -6.56
C LYS A 339 19.47 -16.43 -7.42
N GLN A 340 19.43 -16.77 -8.70
CA GLN A 340 20.53 -16.54 -9.62
C GLN A 340 20.83 -15.04 -9.82
N ASP A 341 19.80 -14.18 -9.84
CA ASP A 341 20.01 -12.73 -9.94
C ASP A 341 20.71 -12.17 -8.71
N VAL A 342 20.41 -12.74 -7.54
CA VAL A 342 21.05 -12.35 -6.28
C VAL A 342 22.51 -12.78 -6.27
N GLU A 343 22.80 -14.03 -6.66
CA GLU A 343 24.16 -14.56 -6.74
C GLU A 343 25.01 -13.78 -7.76
N ASN A 344 24.42 -13.38 -8.88
CA ASN A 344 25.09 -12.58 -9.90
C ASN A 344 25.31 -11.11 -9.50
N PHE A 345 24.65 -10.64 -8.43
CA PHE A 345 24.75 -9.26 -7.93
C PHE A 345 25.71 -9.09 -6.76
N GLN A 346 25.99 -10.16 -6.00
CA GLN A 346 26.91 -10.15 -4.84
C GLN A 346 28.37 -9.90 -5.26
#